data_AF-A0A0N9UVQ8-F1
#
_entry.id   AF-A0A0N9UVQ8-F1
#
_cell.length_a   1.000
_cell.length_b   1.000
_cell.length_c   1.000
_cell.angle_alpha   90.00
_cell.angle_beta   90.00
_cell.angle_gamma   90.00
#
_symmetry.space_group_name_H-M   'P 1'
#
loop_
_entity.id
_entity.type
_entity.pdbx_description
1 polymer ?
#
loop_
_entity_poly.entity_id
_entity_poly.type
_entity_poly.pdbx_seq_one_letter_code
_entity_poly.pdbx_strand_id
1 'polypeptide(L)'
;MSAWHDPDRTVVDAFLVKSQFRPGSVPTYRWFLCTFEDVARRHPAVDRQMLDAWLKEMQKRWRLSTLLNQVCIVDRFLDHLVEIGLIADNPVAALRRRYNVKQSKPIWRALASPNPDESLAALRRPAPFGSVLGDFMQDHVMLMRSRGYQYEAQAHWLLRFDRFLQARPDLAEQPLEAMIASWAAAKPTRNHAAECQKLARILTKARFRLDPTIPPKRFNPRPEREVAREHRQPHIFSPADVRRMLDTARTYPSPDAPLRPLTLYTMIMLAYCAGLRRSELAWLDLGDVDLQSSTITIRETKFYKTRILPLSDSVAVELRAYIDARRRAGGPQNPKSGLFWHAHLNDRYRPEAVTTMITNVMRRAGLKPASGRTGPRVHDLRHSMVVNRILQWYRSGINPQEKLHFLSTYMGHRDLHSTLVYITVTQDLLQEASERFRALGAPCLVTEARP
;
A
#
# COMPACT_ATOMS: atom_id res chain seq x y z
N MET A 1 27.58 -1.02 38.68
CA MET A 1 27.10 0.22 38.04
C MET A 1 25.87 -0.12 37.22
N SER A 2 24.83 0.70 37.28
CA SER A 2 23.59 0.52 36.51
C SER A 2 23.73 1.19 35.14
N ALA A 3 22.99 0.73 34.15
CA ALA A 3 22.95 1.29 32.81
C ALA A 3 22.63 2.80 32.77
N TRP A 4 21.74 3.28 33.65
CA TRP A 4 21.60 4.68 34.05
C TRP A 4 20.83 4.75 35.38
N HIS A 5 21.02 5.80 36.16
CA HIS A 5 20.44 5.93 37.50
C HIS A 5 19.29 6.95 37.51
N ASP A 6 18.03 6.48 37.56
CA ASP A 6 16.82 7.30 37.68
C ASP A 6 15.88 6.76 38.79
N PRO A 7 16.25 6.87 40.07
CA PRO A 7 15.55 6.19 41.17
C PRO A 7 14.08 6.62 41.26
N ASP A 8 13.80 7.89 40.96
CA ASP A 8 12.50 8.54 41.02
C ASP A 8 11.65 8.36 39.74
N ARG A 9 12.16 7.65 38.73
CA ARG A 9 11.49 7.38 37.42
C ARG A 9 11.08 8.66 36.67
N THR A 10 11.82 9.74 36.91
CA THR A 10 11.56 11.06 36.34
C THR A 10 11.68 11.07 34.82
N VAL A 11 12.56 10.22 34.27
CA VAL A 11 12.79 10.11 32.83
C VAL A 11 11.61 9.46 32.12
N VAL A 12 11.03 8.42 32.71
CA VAL A 12 9.82 7.77 32.17
C VAL A 12 8.65 8.74 32.17
N ASP A 13 8.45 9.47 33.28
CA ASP A 13 7.34 10.41 33.40
C ASP A 13 7.52 11.62 32.46
N ALA A 14 8.73 12.17 32.36
CA ALA A 14 9.04 13.24 31.41
C ALA A 14 8.81 12.81 29.96
N PHE A 15 9.22 11.59 29.58
CA PHE A 15 8.97 11.04 28.25
C PHE A 15 7.48 10.90 27.93
N LEU A 16 6.68 10.39 28.87
CA LEU A 16 5.24 10.22 28.68
C LEU A 16 4.52 11.55 28.51
N VAL A 17 4.91 12.58 29.28
CA VAL A 17 4.40 13.95 29.15
C VAL A 17 4.80 14.55 27.79
N LYS A 18 6.08 14.47 27.43
CA LYS A 18 6.61 14.97 26.13
C LYS A 18 5.91 14.32 24.94
N SER A 19 5.59 13.03 25.04
CA SER A 19 5.02 12.24 23.95
C SER A 19 3.53 12.46 23.71
N GLN A 20 2.83 13.18 24.59
CA GLN A 20 1.41 13.53 24.47
C GLN A 20 0.51 12.32 24.13
N PHE A 21 0.75 11.18 24.79
CA PHE A 21 -0.08 9.99 24.59
C PHE A 21 -1.50 10.22 25.11
N ARG A 22 -2.46 9.42 24.60
CA ARG A 22 -3.84 9.45 25.11
C ARG A 22 -3.86 9.10 26.60
N PRO A 23 -4.65 9.82 27.43
CA PRO A 23 -4.73 9.55 28.87
C PRO A 23 -4.99 8.08 29.22
N GLY A 24 -5.85 7.38 28.46
CA GLY A 24 -6.15 5.96 28.70
C GLY A 24 -5.01 4.99 28.36
N SER A 25 -4.03 5.37 27.53
CA SER A 25 -2.89 4.52 27.17
C SER A 25 -1.67 4.74 28.08
N VAL A 26 -1.58 5.91 28.71
CA VAL A 26 -0.47 6.30 29.59
C VAL A 26 -0.21 5.28 30.71
N PRO A 27 -1.23 4.76 31.44
CA PRO A 27 -0.96 3.78 32.50
C PRO A 27 -0.27 2.51 32.00
N THR A 28 -0.71 1.98 30.86
CA THR A 28 -0.11 0.79 30.25
C THR A 28 1.31 1.05 29.77
N TYR A 29 1.54 2.19 29.09
CA TYR A 29 2.88 2.56 28.63
C TYR A 29 3.83 2.81 29.80
N ARG A 30 3.39 3.52 30.84
CA ARG A 30 4.14 3.72 32.06
C ARG A 30 4.56 2.40 32.69
N TRP A 31 3.63 1.46 32.82
CA TRP A 31 3.93 0.12 33.35
C TRP A 31 4.99 -0.60 32.50
N PHE A 32 4.86 -0.59 31.17
CA PHE A 32 5.83 -1.21 30.27
C PHE A 32 7.23 -0.59 30.39
N LEU A 33 7.31 0.74 30.46
CA LEU A 33 8.58 1.45 30.59
C LEU A 33 9.20 1.28 31.98
N CYS A 34 8.40 1.25 33.04
CA CYS A 34 8.88 0.98 34.39
C CYS A 34 9.48 -0.43 34.51
N THR A 35 8.84 -1.45 33.92
CA THR A 35 9.41 -2.81 33.94
C THR A 35 10.68 -2.91 33.11
N PHE A 36 10.79 -2.13 32.03
CA PHE A 36 12.03 -2.00 31.26
C PHE A 36 13.16 -1.39 32.10
N GLU A 37 12.86 -0.30 32.80
CA GLU A 37 13.80 0.38 33.69
C GLU A 37 14.26 -0.51 34.87
N ASP A 38 13.34 -1.29 35.47
CA ASP A 38 13.65 -2.22 36.56
C ASP A 38 14.66 -3.31 36.14
N VAL A 39 14.63 -3.72 34.86
CA VAL A 39 15.66 -4.59 34.30
C VAL A 39 16.94 -3.80 34.04
N ALA A 40 16.85 -2.58 33.48
CA ALA A 40 18.02 -1.75 33.18
C ALA A 40 18.87 -1.44 34.43
N ARG A 41 18.22 -1.28 35.58
CA ARG A 41 18.88 -1.07 36.88
C ARG A 41 19.78 -2.24 37.31
N ARG A 42 19.43 -3.47 36.89
CA ARG A 42 20.17 -4.71 37.20
C ARG A 42 21.30 -5.01 36.21
N HIS A 43 21.46 -4.19 35.17
CA HIS A 43 22.45 -4.39 34.12
C HIS A 43 23.44 -3.20 34.05
N PRO A 44 24.69 -3.44 33.61
CA PRO A 44 25.71 -2.40 33.52
C PRO A 44 25.51 -1.44 32.34
N ALA A 45 24.77 -1.84 31.31
CA ALA A 45 24.48 -1.06 30.13
C ALA A 45 23.13 -1.45 29.53
N VAL A 46 22.54 -0.57 28.72
CA VAL A 46 21.36 -0.90 27.90
C VAL A 46 21.83 -1.43 26.56
N ASP A 47 22.13 -2.72 26.60
CA ASP A 47 22.65 -3.50 25.50
C ASP A 47 21.72 -4.69 25.18
N ARG A 48 22.16 -5.55 24.26
CA ARG A 48 21.40 -6.73 23.86
C ARG A 48 21.10 -7.66 25.05
N GLN A 49 22.04 -7.84 25.97
CA GLN A 49 21.86 -8.76 27.09
C GLN A 49 20.74 -8.28 28.02
N MET A 50 20.65 -6.97 28.24
CA MET A 50 19.56 -6.34 28.98
C MET A 50 18.21 -6.50 28.25
N LEU A 51 18.17 -6.31 26.92
CA LEU A 51 16.95 -6.53 26.13
C LEU A 51 16.46 -7.99 26.22
N ASP A 52 17.37 -8.96 26.11
CA ASP A 52 17.06 -10.39 26.19
C ASP A 52 16.50 -10.76 27.58
N ALA A 53 17.07 -10.21 28.65
CA ALA A 53 16.57 -10.38 30.02
C ALA A 53 15.16 -9.81 30.19
N TRP A 54 14.92 -8.58 29.72
CA TRP A 54 13.61 -7.95 29.80
C TRP A 54 12.55 -8.70 29.00
N LEU A 55 12.86 -9.14 27.77
CA LEU A 55 11.94 -9.92 26.95
C LEU A 55 11.56 -11.24 27.61
N LYS A 56 12.51 -11.96 28.21
CA LYS A 56 12.25 -13.20 28.97
C LYS A 56 11.30 -12.95 30.15
N GLU A 57 11.44 -11.84 30.87
CA GLU A 57 10.53 -11.49 31.96
C GLU A 57 9.13 -11.13 31.43
N MET A 58 9.04 -10.39 30.33
CA MET A 58 7.77 -9.98 29.73
C MET A 58 6.99 -11.15 29.14
N GLN A 59 7.67 -12.12 28.53
CA GLN A 59 7.04 -13.31 27.94
C GLN A 59 6.38 -14.23 28.98
N LYS A 60 6.79 -14.16 30.25
CA LYS A 60 6.10 -14.86 31.35
C LYS A 60 4.72 -14.25 31.65
N ARG A 61 4.53 -12.96 31.35
CA ARG A 61 3.34 -12.18 31.71
C ARG A 61 2.43 -11.88 30.51
N TRP A 62 2.98 -11.89 29.30
CA TRP A 62 2.28 -11.46 28.09
C TRP A 62 2.46 -12.42 26.93
N ARG A 63 1.38 -12.61 26.15
CA ARG A 63 1.45 -13.25 24.84
C ARG A 63 2.37 -12.44 23.93
N LEU A 64 3.21 -13.14 23.15
CA LEU A 64 4.19 -12.54 22.23
C LEU A 64 3.56 -11.52 21.26
N SER A 65 2.35 -11.79 20.76
CA SER A 65 1.64 -10.87 19.86
C SER A 65 1.35 -9.52 20.51
N THR A 66 0.93 -9.52 21.78
CA THR A 66 0.66 -8.30 22.55
C THR A 66 1.96 -7.57 22.87
N LEU A 67 2.99 -8.30 23.33
CA LEU A 67 4.32 -7.74 23.60
C LEU A 67 4.88 -7.03 22.35
N LEU A 68 4.84 -7.67 21.19
CA LEU A 68 5.29 -7.11 19.91
C LEU A 68 4.45 -5.93 19.39
N ASN A 69 3.28 -5.67 19.97
CA ASN A 69 2.53 -4.44 19.70
C ASN A 69 2.98 -3.28 20.61
N GLN A 70 3.48 -3.61 21.80
CA GLN A 70 3.97 -2.64 22.78
C GLN A 70 5.44 -2.27 22.61
N VAL A 71 6.29 -3.10 21.97
CA VAL A 71 7.71 -2.76 21.75
C VAL A 71 7.95 -1.43 21.02
N CYS A 72 6.97 -0.91 20.27
CA CYS A 72 7.07 0.41 19.66
C CYS A 72 7.24 1.54 20.69
N ILE A 73 6.68 1.40 21.90
CA ILE A 73 6.88 2.39 22.98
C ILE A 73 8.30 2.33 23.53
N VAL A 74 8.84 1.12 23.68
CA VAL A 74 10.21 0.90 24.15
C VAL A 74 11.23 1.42 23.13
N ASP A 75 11.02 1.19 21.83
CA ASP A 75 11.86 1.77 20.78
C ASP A 75 11.92 3.30 20.85
N ARG A 76 10.76 3.96 20.99
CA ARG A 76 10.69 5.43 21.10
C ARG A 76 11.34 5.93 22.38
N PHE A 77 11.22 5.18 23.47
CA PHE A 77 11.87 5.51 24.72
C PHE A 77 13.39 5.35 24.62
N LEU A 78 13.90 4.30 23.97
CA LEU A 78 15.32 4.15 23.66
C LEU A 78 15.85 5.31 22.81
N ASP A 79 15.12 5.75 21.80
CA ASP A 79 15.48 6.93 21.01
C ASP A 79 15.52 8.20 21.88
N HIS A 80 14.58 8.35 22.83
CA HIS A 80 14.56 9.45 23.77
C HIS A 80 15.74 9.42 24.76
N LEU A 81 16.13 8.23 25.25
CA LEU A 81 17.29 8.07 26.13
C LEU A 81 18.60 8.47 25.42
N VAL A 82 18.71 8.21 24.12
CA VAL A 82 19.82 8.71 23.28
C VAL A 82 19.75 10.23 23.17
N GLU A 83 18.56 10.79 22.90
CA GLU A 83 18.33 12.24 22.76
C GLU A 83 18.77 13.03 24.00
N ILE A 84 18.53 12.50 25.21
CA ILE A 84 18.92 13.13 26.48
C ILE A 84 20.31 12.71 26.98
N GLY A 85 21.04 11.89 26.21
CA GLY A 85 22.42 11.50 26.50
C GLY A 85 22.61 10.44 27.60
N LEU A 86 21.56 9.74 28.03
CA LEU A 86 21.66 8.69 29.05
C LEU A 86 22.22 7.36 28.50
N ILE A 87 22.09 7.13 27.19
CA ILE A 87 22.72 6.00 26.50
C ILE A 87 23.39 6.48 25.21
N ALA A 88 24.51 5.85 24.85
CA ALA A 88 25.28 6.24 23.68
C ALA A 88 24.61 5.88 22.34
N ASP A 89 23.86 4.78 22.29
CA ASP A 89 23.17 4.33 21.08
C ASP A 89 21.93 3.51 21.43
N ASN A 90 20.95 3.49 20.52
CA ASN A 90 19.79 2.62 20.66
C ASN A 90 20.20 1.19 20.23
N PRO A 91 20.21 0.19 21.13
CA PRO A 91 20.65 -1.17 20.81
C PRO A 91 19.81 -1.84 19.72
N VAL A 92 18.51 -1.51 19.64
CA VAL A 92 17.64 -1.99 18.56
C VAL A 92 17.97 -1.30 17.25
N ALA A 93 18.31 0.00 17.27
CA ALA A 93 18.79 0.70 16.08
C ALA A 93 20.16 0.17 15.61
N ALA A 94 21.05 -0.19 16.53
CA ALA A 94 22.33 -0.84 16.24
C ALA A 94 22.14 -2.19 15.53
N LEU A 95 21.28 -3.07 16.07
CA LEU A 95 20.89 -4.34 15.44
C LEU A 95 20.21 -4.10 14.08
N ARG A 96 19.35 -3.06 14.03
CA ARG A 96 18.89 -2.32 12.85
C ARG A 96 19.89 -2.34 11.69
N ARG A 97 20.97 -1.60 11.96
CA ARG A 97 22.09 -1.34 11.04
C ARG A 97 22.87 -2.62 10.75
N ARG A 98 23.24 -3.39 11.78
CA ARG A 98 24.07 -4.61 11.66
C ARG A 98 23.44 -5.66 10.74
N TYR A 99 22.13 -5.87 10.82
CA TYR A 99 21.41 -6.88 10.03
C TYR A 99 20.72 -6.30 8.79
N ASN A 100 20.89 -4.99 8.52
CA ASN A 100 20.28 -4.28 7.38
C ASN A 100 18.75 -4.45 7.29
N VAL A 101 18.07 -4.33 8.45
CA VAL A 101 16.61 -4.48 8.55
C VAL A 101 15.96 -3.12 8.70
N LYS A 102 14.99 -2.77 7.85
CA LYS A 102 14.37 -1.43 7.92
C LYS A 102 13.47 -1.23 9.14
N GLN A 103 12.82 -2.28 9.65
CA GLN A 103 11.84 -2.19 10.73
C GLN A 103 12.40 -2.78 12.02
N SER A 104 12.05 -2.22 13.18
CA SER A 104 12.46 -2.76 14.49
C SER A 104 11.68 -4.00 14.91
N LYS A 105 10.40 -4.12 14.55
CA LYS A 105 9.54 -5.25 14.98
C LYS A 105 10.09 -6.64 14.63
N PRO A 106 10.72 -6.87 13.45
CA PRO A 106 11.46 -8.11 13.20
C PRO A 106 12.61 -8.37 14.17
N ILE A 107 13.39 -7.35 14.54
CA ILE A 107 14.48 -7.48 15.53
C ILE A 107 13.90 -7.90 16.88
N TRP A 108 12.87 -7.20 17.37
CA TRP A 108 12.18 -7.58 18.61
C TRP A 108 11.64 -9.00 18.59
N ARG A 109 11.09 -9.44 17.44
CA ARG A 109 10.60 -10.82 17.29
C ARG A 109 11.75 -11.83 17.32
N ALA A 110 12.89 -11.51 16.72
CA ALA A 110 14.07 -12.38 16.75
C ALA A 110 14.67 -12.46 18.15
N LEU A 111 14.80 -11.33 18.87
CA LEU A 111 15.26 -11.31 20.25
C LEU A 111 14.33 -12.10 21.19
N ALA A 112 13.03 -12.07 20.91
CA ALA A 112 12.02 -12.80 21.68
C ALA A 112 11.88 -14.28 21.26
N SER A 113 12.72 -14.80 20.36
CA SER A 113 12.62 -16.20 19.93
C SER A 113 13.40 -17.15 20.87
N PRO A 114 13.18 -18.48 20.78
CA PRO A 114 13.96 -19.45 21.55
C PRO A 114 15.46 -19.43 21.24
N ASN A 115 15.83 -19.08 20.01
CA ASN A 115 17.23 -18.94 19.56
C ASN A 115 17.46 -17.56 18.92
N PRO A 116 17.75 -16.52 19.73
CA PRO A 116 17.90 -15.16 19.24
C PRO A 116 19.02 -14.97 18.21
N ASP A 117 20.16 -15.66 18.38
CA ASP A 117 21.31 -15.53 17.47
C ASP A 117 20.99 -16.04 16.08
N GLU A 118 20.44 -17.26 15.99
CA GLU A 118 20.01 -17.85 14.73
C GLU A 118 18.89 -17.02 14.09
N SER A 119 17.93 -16.54 14.90
CA SER A 119 16.81 -15.74 14.41
C SER A 119 17.27 -14.38 13.87
N LEU A 120 18.23 -13.72 14.53
CA LEU A 120 18.83 -12.47 14.07
C LEU A 120 19.67 -12.72 12.80
N ALA A 121 20.47 -13.79 12.76
CA ALA A 121 21.22 -14.19 11.59
C ALA A 121 20.31 -14.40 10.37
N ALA A 122 19.16 -15.06 10.56
CA ALA A 122 18.14 -15.26 9.53
C ALA A 122 17.49 -13.95 9.04
N LEU A 123 17.55 -12.87 9.82
CA LEU A 123 17.07 -11.55 9.39
C LEU A 123 18.07 -10.79 8.51
N ARG A 124 19.34 -11.20 8.48
CA ARG A 124 20.40 -10.49 7.77
C ARG A 124 20.00 -10.30 6.32
N ARG A 125 19.93 -9.03 5.90
CA ARG A 125 19.71 -8.67 4.50
C ARG A 125 21.04 -8.31 3.87
N PRO A 126 21.43 -8.95 2.76
CA PRO A 126 22.60 -8.54 2.02
C PRO A 126 22.51 -7.06 1.62
N ALA A 127 23.65 -6.38 1.54
CA ALA A 127 23.69 -4.97 1.15
C ALA A 127 23.03 -4.80 -0.24
N PRO A 128 22.27 -3.72 -0.49
CA PRO A 128 21.72 -3.47 -1.81
C PRO A 128 22.84 -3.38 -2.85
N PHE A 129 22.71 -4.08 -3.98
CA PHE A 129 23.69 -4.08 -5.06
C PHE A 129 25.07 -4.63 -4.65
N GLY A 130 25.09 -5.67 -3.81
CA GLY A 130 26.33 -6.31 -3.33
C GLY A 130 26.75 -7.56 -4.13
N SER A 131 26.03 -7.95 -5.18
CA SER A 131 26.42 -9.09 -6.03
C SER A 131 27.50 -8.72 -7.05
N VAL A 132 28.00 -9.71 -7.79
CA VAL A 132 28.93 -9.51 -8.93
C VAL A 132 28.38 -8.59 -10.02
N LEU A 133 27.06 -8.43 -10.13
CA LEU A 133 26.40 -7.49 -11.04
C LEU A 133 25.90 -6.23 -10.32
N GLY A 134 26.22 -6.07 -9.05
CA GLY A 134 25.72 -5.03 -8.15
C GLY A 134 25.94 -3.63 -8.71
N ASP A 135 27.21 -3.26 -8.90
CA ASP A 135 27.61 -1.95 -9.43
C ASP A 135 26.97 -1.67 -10.79
N PHE A 136 27.04 -2.63 -11.71
CA PHE A 136 26.40 -2.53 -13.02
C PHE A 136 24.89 -2.23 -12.93
N MET A 137 24.17 -2.93 -12.05
CA MET A 137 22.74 -2.71 -11.84
C MET A 137 22.46 -1.35 -11.17
N GLN A 138 23.29 -0.96 -10.20
CA GLN A 138 23.19 0.32 -9.51
C GLN A 138 23.40 1.49 -10.46
N ASP A 139 24.46 1.44 -11.27
CA ASP A 139 24.79 2.45 -12.29
C ASP A 139 23.66 2.59 -13.30
N HIS A 140 23.10 1.47 -13.76
CA HIS A 140 21.96 1.50 -14.67
C HIS A 140 20.72 2.14 -14.01
N VAL A 141 20.45 1.86 -12.73
CA VAL A 141 19.35 2.53 -11.99
C VAL A 141 19.61 4.04 -11.87
N MET A 142 20.84 4.43 -11.52
CA MET A 142 21.23 5.85 -11.42
C MET A 142 21.10 6.58 -12.76
N LEU A 143 21.57 5.96 -13.84
CA LEU A 143 21.43 6.48 -15.21
C LEU A 143 19.96 6.67 -15.60
N MET A 144 19.10 5.70 -15.32
CA MET A 144 17.69 5.83 -15.67
C MET A 144 17.02 6.95 -14.86
N ARG A 145 17.42 7.14 -13.60
CA ARG A 145 16.94 8.24 -12.77
C ARG A 145 17.44 9.60 -13.23
N SER A 146 18.71 9.72 -13.63
CA SER A 146 19.26 10.98 -14.17
C SER A 146 18.60 11.39 -15.48
N ARG A 147 18.06 10.43 -16.24
CA ARG A 147 17.21 10.67 -17.43
C ARG A 147 15.76 11.05 -17.10
N GLY A 148 15.41 11.24 -15.83
CA GLY A 148 14.08 11.67 -15.39
C GLY A 148 13.06 10.55 -15.15
N TYR A 149 13.45 9.27 -15.21
CA TYR A 149 12.54 8.18 -14.86
C TYR A 149 12.53 7.93 -13.34
N GLN A 150 11.35 7.78 -12.72
CA GLN A 150 11.27 7.36 -11.31
C GLN A 150 11.96 6.00 -11.06
N TYR A 151 11.79 5.05 -11.99
CA TYR A 151 12.47 3.75 -12.05
C TYR A 151 12.36 2.85 -10.80
N GLU A 152 11.37 3.09 -9.93
CA GLU A 152 11.22 2.39 -8.64
C GLU A 152 10.93 0.89 -8.80
N ALA A 153 9.98 0.53 -9.67
CA ALA A 153 9.57 -0.87 -9.86
C ALA A 153 10.72 -1.72 -10.44
N GLN A 154 11.44 -1.17 -11.41
CA GLN A 154 12.58 -1.81 -12.05
C GLN A 154 13.75 -1.96 -11.08
N ALA A 155 14.06 -0.92 -10.31
CA ALA A 155 15.07 -0.99 -9.25
C ALA A 155 14.73 -2.09 -8.23
N HIS A 156 13.45 -2.25 -7.87
CA HIS A 156 13.03 -3.33 -6.98
C HIS A 156 13.21 -4.74 -7.59
N TRP A 157 12.98 -4.92 -8.89
CA TRP A 157 13.29 -6.18 -9.57
C TRP A 157 14.79 -6.48 -9.59
N LEU A 158 15.61 -5.47 -9.89
CA LEU A 158 17.08 -5.60 -9.88
C LEU A 158 17.60 -5.96 -8.49
N LEU A 159 17.09 -5.31 -7.43
CA LEU A 159 17.47 -5.62 -6.04
C LEU A 159 17.07 -7.04 -5.59
N ARG A 160 15.98 -7.58 -6.14
CA ARG A 160 15.57 -8.98 -5.86
C ARG A 160 16.52 -9.97 -6.53
N PHE A 161 16.93 -9.68 -7.76
CA PHE A 161 17.89 -10.49 -8.50
C PHE A 161 19.29 -10.39 -7.88
N ASP A 162 19.73 -9.19 -7.51
CA ASP A 162 20.97 -8.94 -6.77
C ASP A 162 21.06 -9.78 -5.49
N ARG A 163 20.00 -9.77 -4.66
CA ARG A 163 19.94 -10.60 -3.45
C ARG A 163 20.03 -12.09 -3.76
N PHE A 164 19.45 -12.53 -4.88
CA PHE A 164 19.54 -13.92 -5.30
C PHE A 164 20.97 -14.31 -5.67
N LEU A 165 21.69 -13.44 -6.39
CA LEU A 165 23.10 -13.66 -6.75
C LEU A 165 24.01 -13.63 -5.52
N GLN A 166 23.78 -12.72 -4.56
CA GLN A 166 24.53 -12.71 -3.30
C GLN A 166 24.37 -14.00 -2.48
N ALA A 167 23.25 -14.71 -2.65
CA ALA A 167 23.01 -16.00 -2.01
C ALA A 167 23.54 -17.21 -2.82
N ARG A 168 24.13 -16.97 -4.00
CA ARG A 168 24.60 -17.99 -4.93
C ARG A 168 26.00 -17.64 -5.48
N PRO A 169 27.05 -17.74 -4.64
CA PRO A 169 28.43 -17.49 -5.07
C PRO A 169 28.88 -18.38 -6.23
N ASP A 170 28.29 -19.56 -6.38
CA ASP A 170 28.51 -20.48 -7.51
C ASP A 170 28.14 -19.87 -8.88
N LEU A 171 27.29 -18.85 -8.89
CA LEU A 171 26.90 -18.14 -10.11
C LEU A 171 27.82 -16.95 -10.42
N ALA A 172 28.77 -16.60 -9.56
CA ALA A 172 29.59 -15.39 -9.68
C ALA A 172 30.33 -15.27 -11.02
N GLU A 173 30.86 -16.39 -11.52
CA GLU A 173 31.65 -16.47 -12.76
C GLU A 173 30.81 -16.87 -13.98
N GLN A 174 29.51 -17.12 -13.78
CA GLN A 174 28.64 -17.57 -14.86
C GLN A 174 28.25 -16.41 -15.78
N PRO A 175 27.96 -16.66 -17.07
CA PRO A 175 27.43 -15.62 -17.94
C PRO A 175 26.04 -15.15 -17.44
N LEU A 176 25.68 -13.90 -17.75
CA LEU A 176 24.41 -13.29 -17.35
C LEU A 176 23.20 -14.18 -17.74
N GLU A 177 23.28 -14.83 -18.90
CA GLU A 177 22.26 -15.73 -19.42
C GLU A 177 22.01 -16.91 -18.48
N ALA A 178 23.08 -17.51 -17.94
CA ALA A 178 23.01 -18.60 -16.96
C ALA A 178 22.48 -18.08 -15.62
N MET A 179 22.95 -16.92 -15.15
CA MET A 179 22.43 -16.28 -13.93
C MET A 179 20.91 -16.03 -14.00
N ILE A 180 20.41 -15.52 -15.13
CA ILE A 180 18.98 -15.28 -15.37
C ILE A 180 18.22 -16.61 -15.45
N ALA A 181 18.78 -17.64 -16.08
CA ALA A 181 18.15 -18.96 -16.15
C ALA A 181 18.00 -19.59 -14.75
N SER A 182 19.05 -19.53 -13.92
CA SER A 182 19.00 -19.97 -12.53
C SER A 182 17.98 -19.16 -11.72
N TRP A 183 17.89 -17.85 -11.94
CA TRP A 183 16.87 -17.02 -11.29
C TRP A 183 15.44 -17.40 -11.72
N ALA A 184 15.22 -17.66 -13.01
CA ALA A 184 13.93 -18.09 -13.52
C ALA A 184 13.49 -19.43 -12.91
N ALA A 185 14.44 -20.37 -12.75
CA ALA A 185 14.20 -21.67 -12.11
C ALA A 185 13.90 -21.57 -10.61
N ALA A 186 14.30 -20.49 -9.93
CA ALA A 186 14.15 -20.35 -8.48
C ALA A 186 12.69 -20.32 -7.99
N LYS A 187 11.72 -19.97 -8.85
CA LYS A 187 10.28 -19.98 -8.50
C LYS A 187 9.42 -20.38 -9.69
N PRO A 188 8.58 -21.44 -9.57
CA PRO A 188 7.79 -21.96 -10.69
C PRO A 188 6.53 -21.12 -11.03
N THR A 189 6.37 -19.93 -10.46
CA THR A 189 5.15 -19.13 -10.66
C THR A 189 5.18 -18.36 -11.98
N ARG A 190 4.05 -18.25 -12.68
CA ARG A 190 3.93 -17.49 -13.94
C ARG A 190 4.31 -16.01 -13.80
N ASN A 191 3.93 -15.38 -12.68
CA ASN A 191 4.32 -14.00 -12.37
C ASN A 191 5.85 -13.82 -12.29
N HIS A 192 6.53 -14.80 -11.69
CA HIS A 192 7.99 -14.79 -11.62
C HIS A 192 8.62 -14.97 -13.00
N ALA A 193 8.09 -15.87 -13.83
CA ALA A 193 8.55 -16.02 -15.21
C ALA A 193 8.41 -14.71 -16.02
N ALA A 194 7.29 -13.99 -15.88
CA ALA A 194 7.09 -12.70 -16.51
C ALA A 194 8.04 -11.61 -15.96
N GLU A 195 8.29 -11.59 -14.64
CA GLU A 195 9.28 -10.70 -14.02
C GLU A 195 10.69 -10.98 -14.57
N CYS A 196 11.06 -12.25 -14.73
CA CYS A 196 12.36 -12.64 -15.30
C CYS A 196 12.53 -12.18 -16.75
N GLN A 197 11.49 -12.24 -17.58
CA GLN A 197 11.56 -11.70 -18.95
C GLN A 197 11.78 -10.18 -18.96
N LYS A 198 11.12 -9.44 -18.07
CA LYS A 198 11.30 -7.98 -17.94
C LYS A 198 12.70 -7.64 -17.45
N LEU A 199 13.19 -8.37 -16.45
CA LEU A 199 14.53 -8.22 -15.90
C LEU A 199 15.59 -8.50 -16.97
N ALA A 200 15.48 -9.61 -17.70
CA ALA A 200 16.38 -9.97 -18.79
C ALA A 200 16.45 -8.85 -19.83
N ARG A 201 15.29 -8.29 -20.21
CA ARG A 201 15.22 -7.16 -21.14
C ARG A 201 15.91 -5.90 -20.59
N ILE A 202 15.76 -5.61 -19.31
CA ILE A 202 16.41 -4.46 -18.67
C ILE A 202 17.93 -4.64 -18.71
N LEU A 203 18.44 -5.81 -18.31
CA LEU A 203 19.87 -6.09 -18.23
C LEU A 203 20.51 -6.15 -19.61
N THR A 204 19.88 -6.80 -20.60
CA THR A 204 20.39 -6.81 -21.98
C THR A 204 20.43 -5.40 -22.58
N LYS A 205 19.40 -4.57 -22.35
CA LYS A 205 19.42 -3.17 -22.81
C LYS A 205 20.50 -2.34 -22.11
N ALA A 206 20.78 -2.62 -20.84
CA ALA A 206 21.85 -1.97 -20.11
C ALA A 206 23.22 -2.38 -20.65
N ARG A 207 23.45 -3.68 -20.92
CA ARG A 207 24.68 -4.18 -21.54
C ARG A 207 24.89 -3.63 -22.95
N PHE A 208 23.87 -3.65 -23.80
CA PHE A 208 23.93 -3.09 -25.16
C PHE A 208 24.32 -1.61 -25.19
N ARG A 209 23.98 -0.83 -24.14
CA ARG A 209 24.39 0.58 -24.04
C ARG A 209 25.87 0.76 -23.75
N LEU A 210 26.50 -0.21 -23.09
CA LEU A 210 27.93 -0.20 -22.77
C LEU A 210 28.74 -0.80 -23.91
N ASP A 211 28.19 -1.85 -24.55
CA ASP A 211 28.81 -2.56 -25.65
C ASP A 211 27.76 -2.84 -26.76
N PRO A 212 27.75 -2.02 -27.83
CA PRO A 212 26.84 -2.18 -28.96
C PRO A 212 27.03 -3.47 -29.77
N THR A 213 28.11 -4.21 -29.56
CA THR A 213 28.35 -5.50 -30.25
C THR A 213 27.48 -6.63 -29.69
N ILE A 214 26.94 -6.46 -28.48
CA ILE A 214 26.07 -7.44 -27.83
C ILE A 214 24.72 -7.49 -28.56
N PRO A 215 24.31 -8.62 -29.14
CA PRO A 215 23.08 -8.68 -29.92
C PRO A 215 21.85 -8.42 -29.02
N PRO A 216 20.85 -7.66 -29.50
CA PRO A 216 19.63 -7.44 -28.75
C PRO A 216 18.88 -8.76 -28.59
N LYS A 217 18.61 -9.16 -27.34
CA LYS A 217 17.84 -10.36 -27.04
C LYS A 217 16.39 -10.22 -27.53
N ARG A 218 15.92 -11.18 -28.32
CA ARG A 218 14.53 -11.24 -28.80
C ARG A 218 13.59 -11.37 -27.61
N PHE A 219 12.58 -10.49 -27.55
CA PHE A 219 11.59 -10.48 -26.48
C PHE A 219 10.61 -11.65 -26.63
N ASN A 220 10.43 -12.44 -25.57
CA ASN A 220 9.39 -13.45 -25.51
C ASN A 220 8.16 -12.93 -24.74
N PRO A 221 7.05 -12.57 -25.40
CA PRO A 221 5.86 -12.06 -24.74
C PRO A 221 5.03 -13.14 -24.04
N ARG A 222 5.33 -14.44 -24.24
CA ARG A 222 4.46 -15.54 -23.76
C ARG A 222 4.23 -15.50 -22.24
N PRO A 223 5.25 -15.37 -21.38
CA PRO A 223 5.02 -15.34 -19.93
C PRO A 223 4.14 -14.17 -19.48
N GLU A 224 4.29 -13.00 -20.12
CA GLU A 224 3.44 -11.84 -19.84
C GLU A 224 1.99 -12.09 -20.28
N ARG A 225 1.78 -12.72 -21.44
CA ARG A 225 0.45 -13.09 -21.94
C ARG A 225 -0.22 -14.14 -21.06
N GLU A 226 0.52 -15.12 -20.56
CA GLU A 226 0.01 -16.15 -19.65
C GLU A 226 -0.42 -15.56 -18.31
N VAL A 227 0.37 -14.65 -17.75
CA VAL A 227 -0.02 -13.86 -16.56
C VAL A 227 -1.28 -13.03 -16.85
N ALA A 228 -1.37 -12.44 -18.04
CA ALA A 228 -2.53 -11.65 -18.44
C ALA A 228 -3.82 -12.50 -18.55
N ARG A 229 -3.71 -13.75 -19.02
CA ARG A 229 -4.84 -14.69 -19.08
C ARG A 229 -5.38 -15.07 -17.70
N GLU A 230 -4.50 -15.15 -16.71
CA GLU A 230 -4.89 -15.42 -15.31
C GLU A 230 -5.19 -14.15 -14.50
N HIS A 231 -5.17 -12.98 -15.13
CA HIS A 231 -5.50 -11.77 -14.41
C HIS A 231 -6.93 -11.86 -13.90
N ARG A 232 -7.05 -11.67 -12.59
CA ARG A 232 -8.32 -11.63 -11.90
C ARG A 232 -9.21 -10.56 -12.53
N GLN A 233 -10.31 -11.01 -13.12
CA GLN A 233 -11.32 -10.16 -13.73
C GLN A 233 -11.86 -9.15 -12.69
N PRO A 234 -12.12 -7.90 -13.08
CA PRO A 234 -12.81 -6.95 -12.23
C PRO A 234 -14.13 -7.52 -11.75
N HIS A 235 -14.42 -7.34 -10.46
CA HIS A 235 -15.74 -7.65 -9.93
C HIS A 235 -16.64 -6.43 -10.08
N ILE A 236 -17.83 -6.59 -10.65
CA ILE A 236 -18.80 -5.50 -10.76
C ILE A 236 -19.81 -5.67 -9.62
N PHE A 237 -19.77 -4.74 -8.67
CA PHE A 237 -20.68 -4.72 -7.53
C PHE A 237 -22.07 -4.30 -7.98
N SER A 238 -23.08 -5.07 -7.59
CA SER A 238 -24.47 -4.69 -7.75
C SER A 238 -24.83 -3.51 -6.83
N PRO A 239 -25.91 -2.76 -7.10
CA PRO A 239 -26.42 -1.75 -6.18
C PRO A 239 -26.70 -2.29 -4.78
N ALA A 240 -27.17 -3.55 -4.68
CA ALA A 240 -27.40 -4.23 -3.41
C ALA A 240 -26.09 -4.50 -2.65
N ASP A 241 -25.02 -4.91 -3.34
CA ASP A 241 -23.69 -5.09 -2.74
C ASP A 241 -23.17 -3.77 -2.16
N VAL A 242 -23.30 -2.68 -2.91
CA VAL A 242 -22.83 -1.36 -2.47
C VAL A 242 -23.63 -0.89 -1.26
N ARG A 243 -24.96 -1.07 -1.27
CA ARG A 243 -25.81 -0.75 -0.11
C ARG A 243 -25.38 -1.54 1.13
N ARG A 244 -25.18 -2.86 1.00
CA ARG A 244 -24.66 -3.69 2.09
C ARG A 244 -23.31 -3.20 2.62
N MET A 245 -22.40 -2.78 1.75
CA MET A 245 -21.11 -2.22 2.16
C MET A 245 -21.26 -0.90 2.92
N LEU A 246 -22.14 -0.01 2.46
CA LEU A 246 -22.43 1.26 3.11
C LEU A 246 -23.07 1.06 4.49
N ASP A 247 -24.05 0.16 4.61
CA ASP A 247 -24.71 -0.16 5.88
C ASP A 247 -23.73 -0.79 6.88
N THR A 248 -22.90 -1.72 6.41
CA THR A 248 -21.82 -2.33 7.19
C THR A 248 -20.79 -1.29 7.64
N ALA A 249 -20.51 -0.28 6.81
CA ALA A 249 -19.59 0.79 7.17
C ALA A 249 -20.16 1.68 8.28
N ARG A 250 -21.45 2.03 8.22
CA ARG A 250 -22.14 2.85 9.25
C ARG A 250 -22.14 2.19 10.63
N THR A 251 -22.19 0.86 10.68
CA THR A 251 -22.21 0.09 11.93
C THR A 251 -20.84 -0.53 12.28
N TYR A 252 -19.76 -0.11 11.60
CA TYR A 252 -18.45 -0.71 11.80
C TYR A 252 -17.94 -0.49 13.25
N PRO A 253 -17.64 -1.55 14.03
CA PRO A 253 -17.28 -1.39 15.43
C PRO A 253 -15.90 -0.74 15.54
N SER A 254 -15.84 0.42 16.21
CA SER A 254 -14.62 1.20 16.41
C SER A 254 -14.74 2.07 17.66
N PRO A 255 -14.79 1.47 18.86
CA PRO A 255 -14.99 2.20 20.11
C PRO A 255 -13.93 3.29 20.33
N ASP A 256 -12.67 3.00 19.98
CA ASP A 256 -11.58 3.96 20.16
C ASP A 256 -11.51 5.05 19.05
N ALA A 257 -12.35 4.95 18.02
CA ALA A 257 -12.36 5.86 16.90
C ALA A 257 -13.81 6.10 16.39
N PRO A 258 -14.61 6.90 17.11
CA PRO A 258 -16.03 7.11 16.80
C PRO A 258 -16.32 7.68 15.40
N LEU A 259 -15.37 8.41 14.79
CA LEU A 259 -15.51 8.95 13.43
C LEU A 259 -15.30 7.88 12.33
N ARG A 260 -14.75 6.71 12.68
CA ARG A 260 -14.38 5.67 11.71
C ARG A 260 -15.53 5.11 10.89
N PRO A 261 -16.73 4.85 11.44
CA PRO A 261 -17.86 4.35 10.66
C PRO A 261 -18.25 5.34 9.54
N LEU A 262 -18.38 6.63 9.88
CA LEU A 262 -18.64 7.68 8.90
C LEU A 262 -17.51 7.82 7.88
N THR A 263 -16.25 7.75 8.34
CA THR A 263 -15.08 7.77 7.44
C THR A 263 -15.13 6.64 6.42
N LEU A 264 -15.44 5.41 6.85
CA LEU A 264 -15.55 4.26 5.96
C LEU A 264 -16.70 4.39 4.97
N TYR A 265 -17.85 4.86 5.45
CA TYR A 265 -19.03 5.12 4.62
C TYR A 265 -18.68 6.12 3.51
N THR A 266 -18.12 7.27 3.86
CA THR A 266 -17.76 8.33 2.91
C THR A 266 -16.66 7.88 1.94
N MET A 267 -15.66 7.10 2.39
CA MET A 267 -14.64 6.53 1.51
C MET A 267 -15.24 5.59 0.45
N ILE A 268 -16.14 4.69 0.85
CA ILE A 268 -16.79 3.73 -0.07
C ILE A 268 -17.70 4.48 -1.04
N MET A 269 -18.47 5.44 -0.52
CA MET A 269 -19.34 6.30 -1.32
C MET A 269 -18.53 7.07 -2.37
N LEU A 270 -17.42 7.73 -2.03
CA LEU A 270 -16.60 8.44 -3.02
C LEU A 270 -15.88 7.49 -4.00
N ALA A 271 -15.45 6.31 -3.53
CA ALA A 271 -14.86 5.29 -4.40
C ALA A 271 -15.85 4.79 -5.47
N TYR A 272 -17.14 4.71 -5.14
CA TYR A 272 -18.19 4.21 -6.02
C TYR A 272 -18.87 5.32 -6.83
N CYS A 273 -19.23 6.45 -6.23
CA CYS A 273 -19.98 7.51 -6.90
C CYS A 273 -19.04 8.43 -7.71
N ALA A 274 -17.87 8.78 -7.17
CA ALA A 274 -16.87 9.62 -7.84
C ALA A 274 -15.73 8.80 -8.46
N GLY A 275 -15.78 7.47 -8.32
CA GLY A 275 -14.79 6.56 -8.87
C GLY A 275 -13.38 6.72 -8.31
N LEU A 276 -13.17 7.31 -7.12
CA LEU A 276 -11.82 7.64 -6.68
C LEU A 276 -10.91 6.41 -6.50
N ARG A 277 -9.63 6.55 -6.85
CA ARG A 277 -8.61 5.53 -6.53
C ARG A 277 -8.31 5.56 -5.04
N ARG A 278 -7.84 4.43 -4.48
CA ARG A 278 -7.41 4.34 -3.07
C ARG A 278 -6.40 5.40 -2.65
N SER A 279 -5.47 5.78 -3.55
CA SER A 279 -4.47 6.80 -3.28
C SER A 279 -5.09 8.19 -3.32
N GLU A 280 -6.02 8.43 -4.24
CA GLU A 280 -6.75 9.69 -4.33
C GLU A 280 -7.59 9.90 -3.06
N LEU A 281 -8.25 8.86 -2.55
CA LEU A 281 -8.93 8.91 -1.25
C LEU A 281 -7.96 9.26 -0.11
N ALA A 282 -6.83 8.54 -0.02
CA ALA A 282 -5.87 8.73 1.07
C ALA A 282 -5.22 10.13 1.07
N TRP A 283 -5.04 10.72 -0.11
CA TRP A 283 -4.35 12.00 -0.29
C TRP A 283 -5.28 13.19 -0.49
N LEU A 284 -6.61 13.00 -0.49
CA LEU A 284 -7.56 14.11 -0.63
C LEU A 284 -7.48 15.04 0.59
N ASP A 285 -7.27 16.32 0.33
CA ASP A 285 -7.20 17.34 1.36
C ASP A 285 -8.59 17.93 1.66
N LEU A 286 -8.74 18.53 2.84
CA LEU A 286 -9.98 19.21 3.21
C LEU A 286 -10.30 20.36 2.24
N GLY A 287 -9.28 21.11 1.83
CA GLY A 287 -9.40 22.23 0.89
C GLY A 287 -9.61 21.81 -0.57
N ASP A 288 -9.58 20.51 -0.88
CA ASP A 288 -9.91 20.01 -2.21
C ASP A 288 -11.41 19.85 -2.42
N VAL A 289 -12.22 19.95 -1.36
CA VAL A 289 -13.69 19.83 -1.43
C VAL A 289 -14.31 21.22 -1.49
N ASP A 290 -14.98 21.51 -2.61
CA ASP A 290 -15.82 22.69 -2.74
C ASP A 290 -17.30 22.29 -2.67
N LEU A 291 -17.90 22.57 -1.52
CA LEU A 291 -19.30 22.28 -1.23
C LEU A 291 -20.28 23.29 -1.83
N GLN A 292 -19.81 24.44 -2.35
CA GLN A 292 -20.66 25.41 -3.06
C GLN A 292 -20.85 24.99 -4.51
N SER A 293 -19.77 24.61 -5.18
CA SER A 293 -19.83 24.09 -6.55
C SER A 293 -20.14 22.58 -6.63
N SER A 294 -20.23 21.89 -5.50
CA SER A 294 -20.36 20.42 -5.43
C SER A 294 -19.26 19.71 -6.22
N THR A 295 -18.01 20.14 -6.06
CA THR A 295 -16.86 19.56 -6.75
C THR A 295 -15.76 19.09 -5.80
N ILE A 296 -14.94 18.16 -6.28
CA ILE A 296 -13.69 17.77 -5.63
C ILE A 296 -12.51 17.91 -6.59
N THR A 297 -11.44 18.53 -6.11
CA THR A 297 -10.19 18.70 -6.86
C THR A 297 -9.24 17.55 -6.53
N ILE A 298 -8.98 16.68 -7.50
CA ILE A 298 -8.01 15.60 -7.32
C ILE A 298 -6.65 16.06 -7.85
N ARG A 299 -5.73 16.36 -6.94
CA ARG A 299 -4.38 16.84 -7.24
C ARG A 299 -3.39 15.70 -7.42
N GLU A 300 -2.32 15.98 -8.16
CA GLU A 300 -1.10 15.17 -8.22
C GLU A 300 -1.38 13.66 -8.38
N THR A 301 -2.33 13.35 -9.25
CA THR A 301 -2.70 11.96 -9.53
C THR A 301 -1.55 11.27 -10.25
N LYS A 302 -1.70 9.97 -10.58
CA LYS A 302 -0.71 9.29 -11.42
C LYS A 302 -0.41 10.18 -12.64
N PHE A 303 0.88 10.47 -12.86
CA PHE A 303 1.38 11.41 -13.89
C PHE A 303 1.24 12.91 -13.59
N TYR A 304 1.14 13.31 -12.31
CA TYR A 304 1.05 14.72 -11.87
C TYR A 304 -0.14 15.50 -12.48
N LYS A 305 -1.20 14.80 -12.86
CA LYS A 305 -2.41 15.42 -13.39
C LYS A 305 -3.31 15.89 -12.26
N THR A 306 -3.88 17.08 -12.41
CA THR A 306 -4.97 17.59 -11.59
C THR A 306 -6.26 17.56 -12.38
N ARG A 307 -7.37 17.17 -11.73
CA ARG A 307 -8.71 17.20 -12.34
C ARG A 307 -9.76 17.59 -11.32
N ILE A 308 -10.81 18.26 -11.78
CA ILE A 308 -11.98 18.61 -10.96
C ILE A 308 -13.08 17.60 -11.32
N LEU A 309 -13.71 17.01 -10.30
CA LEU A 309 -14.80 16.06 -10.46
C LEU A 309 -16.09 16.64 -9.88
N PRO A 310 -17.19 16.69 -10.66
CA PRO A 310 -18.49 17.01 -10.12
C PRO A 310 -19.00 15.86 -9.24
N LEU A 311 -19.70 16.24 -8.18
CA LEU A 311 -20.45 15.36 -7.29
C LEU A 311 -21.95 15.53 -7.54
N SER A 312 -22.73 14.46 -7.36
CA SER A 312 -24.18 14.61 -7.29
C SER A 312 -24.60 15.28 -5.98
N ASP A 313 -25.75 15.93 -5.96
CA ASP A 313 -26.27 16.63 -4.78
C ASP A 313 -26.35 15.71 -3.55
N SER A 314 -26.81 14.46 -3.75
CA SER A 314 -26.86 13.45 -2.70
C SER A 314 -25.49 13.13 -2.10
N VAL A 315 -24.44 13.10 -2.91
CA VAL A 315 -23.06 12.86 -2.48
C VAL A 315 -22.52 14.09 -1.75
N ALA A 316 -22.81 15.29 -2.23
CA ALA A 316 -22.41 16.54 -1.59
C ALA A 316 -23.04 16.70 -0.19
N VAL A 317 -24.31 16.30 -0.01
CA VAL A 317 -24.99 16.29 1.29
C VAL A 317 -24.30 15.37 2.29
N GLU A 318 -24.05 14.11 1.91
CA GLU A 318 -23.37 13.14 2.77
C GLU A 318 -21.93 13.56 3.08
N LEU A 319 -21.23 14.17 2.11
CA LEU A 319 -19.88 14.68 2.30
C LEU A 319 -19.85 15.88 3.27
N ARG A 320 -20.83 16.79 3.20
CA ARG A 320 -20.98 17.89 4.16
C ARG A 320 -21.22 17.36 5.57
N ALA A 321 -22.12 16.39 5.72
CA ALA A 321 -22.40 15.76 7.02
C ALA A 321 -21.13 15.11 7.62
N TYR A 322 -20.30 14.46 6.78
CA TYR A 322 -19.00 13.93 7.21
C TYR A 322 -18.03 15.02 7.67
N ILE A 323 -17.89 16.11 6.91
CA ILE A 323 -16.99 17.22 7.25
C ILE A 323 -17.41 17.86 8.58
N ASP A 324 -18.72 18.04 8.81
CA ASP A 324 -19.23 18.57 10.08
C ASP A 324 -18.98 17.61 11.25
N ALA A 325 -19.17 16.29 11.05
CA ALA A 325 -18.84 15.29 12.05
C ALA A 325 -17.35 15.26 12.37
N ARG A 326 -16.49 15.38 11.35
CA ARG A 326 -15.03 15.49 11.50
C ARG A 326 -14.65 16.74 12.30
N ARG A 327 -15.30 17.88 12.04
CA ARG A 327 -15.10 19.12 12.81
C ARG A 327 -15.49 18.93 14.28
N ARG A 328 -16.67 18.38 14.56
CA ARG A 328 -17.13 18.09 15.94
C ARG A 328 -16.21 17.11 16.68
N ALA A 329 -15.57 16.18 15.97
CA ALA A 329 -14.59 15.25 16.52
C ALA A 329 -13.19 15.88 16.76
N GLY A 330 -13.02 17.19 16.58
CA GLY A 330 -11.76 17.90 16.80
C GLY A 330 -10.77 17.80 15.64
N GLY A 331 -11.23 17.41 14.44
CA GLY A 331 -10.36 17.32 13.26
C GLY A 331 -9.78 18.69 12.86
N PRO A 332 -8.49 18.79 12.45
CA PRO A 332 -7.89 20.06 12.03
C PRO A 332 -8.65 20.73 10.89
N GLN A 333 -8.87 22.04 10.95
CA GLN A 333 -9.59 22.79 9.90
C GLN A 333 -8.66 23.43 8.85
N ASN A 334 -7.35 23.16 8.93
CA ASN A 334 -6.39 23.58 7.92
C ASN A 334 -6.77 22.98 6.55
N PRO A 335 -6.84 23.76 5.45
CA PRO A 335 -7.14 23.25 4.12
C PRO A 335 -6.21 22.12 3.66
N LYS A 336 -4.94 22.09 4.08
CA LYS A 336 -3.96 21.03 3.76
C LYS A 336 -4.05 19.79 4.66
N SER A 337 -4.95 19.80 5.65
CA SER A 337 -5.21 18.61 6.46
C SER A 337 -5.96 17.58 5.62
N GLY A 338 -5.64 16.30 5.78
CA GLY A 338 -6.34 15.25 5.04
C GLY A 338 -7.83 15.25 5.35
N LEU A 339 -8.67 15.13 4.31
CA LEU A 339 -10.11 15.00 4.45
C LEU A 339 -10.44 13.82 5.36
N PHE A 340 -9.84 12.67 5.08
CA PHE A 340 -9.95 11.49 5.93
C PHE A 340 -8.85 11.48 6.99
N TRP A 341 -9.21 11.93 8.19
CA TRP A 341 -8.31 12.10 9.32
C TRP A 341 -8.45 10.99 10.37
N HIS A 342 -7.32 10.56 10.91
CA HIS A 342 -7.20 9.54 11.94
C HIS A 342 -6.88 10.17 13.30
N ALA A 343 -7.89 10.26 14.16
CA ALA A 343 -7.79 10.93 15.46
C ALA A 343 -6.67 10.43 16.39
N HIS A 344 -6.24 9.16 16.31
CA HIS A 344 -5.13 8.68 17.17
C HIS A 344 -3.75 9.10 16.68
N LEU A 345 -3.57 9.24 15.37
CA LEU A 345 -2.28 9.63 14.78
C LEU A 345 -2.21 11.13 14.53
N ASN A 346 -3.33 11.82 14.72
CA ASN A 346 -3.55 13.20 14.32
C ASN A 346 -3.08 13.51 12.89
N ASP A 347 -3.31 12.56 11.98
CA ASP A 347 -2.82 12.60 10.61
C ASP A 347 -3.81 11.88 9.68
N ARG A 348 -3.63 12.02 8.37
CA ARG A 348 -4.44 11.35 7.35
C ARG A 348 -4.24 9.83 7.34
N TYR A 349 -5.21 9.13 6.78
CA TYR A 349 -5.05 7.70 6.50
C TYR A 349 -4.10 7.45 5.33
N ARG A 350 -3.15 6.52 5.50
CA ARG A 350 -2.28 6.06 4.41
C ARG A 350 -3.04 5.17 3.42
N PRO A 351 -2.62 5.08 2.14
CA PRO A 351 -3.27 4.24 1.13
C PRO A 351 -3.44 2.76 1.54
N GLU A 352 -2.47 2.20 2.28
CA GLU A 352 -2.52 0.84 2.81
C GLU A 352 -3.60 0.69 3.89
N ALA A 353 -3.76 1.71 4.74
CA ALA A 353 -4.79 1.73 5.78
C ALA A 353 -6.18 1.82 5.13
N VAL A 354 -6.38 2.72 4.15
CA VAL A 354 -7.63 2.81 3.37
C VAL A 354 -7.97 1.47 2.75
N THR A 355 -6.99 0.82 2.09
CA THR A 355 -7.19 -0.50 1.48
C THR A 355 -7.64 -1.53 2.51
N THR A 356 -6.94 -1.60 3.64
CA THR A 356 -7.24 -2.56 4.72
C THR A 356 -8.63 -2.33 5.30
N MET A 357 -8.99 -1.08 5.62
CA MET A 357 -10.27 -0.78 6.24
C MET A 357 -11.44 -1.10 5.32
N ILE A 358 -11.40 -0.68 4.04
CA ILE A 358 -12.46 -1.00 3.07
C ILE A 358 -12.52 -2.51 2.83
N THR A 359 -11.38 -3.20 2.76
CA THR A 359 -11.35 -4.67 2.63
C THR A 359 -12.02 -5.35 3.83
N ASN A 360 -11.85 -4.83 5.04
CA ASN A 360 -12.51 -5.36 6.23
C ASN A 360 -14.02 -5.11 6.21
N VAL A 361 -14.47 -3.97 5.67
CA VAL A 361 -15.90 -3.73 5.41
C VAL A 361 -16.44 -4.76 4.41
N MET A 362 -15.76 -4.98 3.29
CA MET A 362 -16.17 -5.98 2.28
C MET A 362 -16.28 -7.39 2.89
N ARG A 363 -15.36 -7.76 3.78
CA ARG A 363 -15.39 -9.05 4.49
C ARG A 363 -16.57 -9.16 5.43
N ARG A 364 -16.82 -8.11 6.24
CA ARG A 364 -17.95 -8.06 7.17
C ARG A 364 -19.30 -8.06 6.44
N ALA A 365 -19.35 -7.45 5.26
CA ALA A 365 -20.53 -7.46 4.39
C ALA A 365 -20.74 -8.81 3.66
N GLY A 366 -19.88 -9.82 3.89
CA GLY A 366 -19.97 -11.13 3.23
C GLY A 366 -19.54 -11.15 1.75
N LEU A 367 -18.96 -10.05 1.25
CA LEU A 367 -18.58 -9.90 -0.17
C LEU A 367 -17.17 -10.39 -0.48
N LYS A 368 -16.37 -10.67 0.56
CA LYS A 368 -14.99 -11.13 0.41
C LYS A 368 -14.65 -12.18 1.48
N PRO A 369 -13.84 -13.21 1.16
CA PRO A 369 -13.39 -14.19 2.15
C PRO A 369 -12.71 -13.55 3.37
N ALA A 370 -12.93 -14.14 4.54
CA ALA A 370 -12.43 -13.64 5.83
C ALA A 370 -10.91 -13.47 5.87
N SER A 371 -10.18 -14.30 5.14
CA SER A 371 -8.72 -14.24 5.00
C SER A 371 -8.29 -14.33 3.54
N GLY A 372 -7.00 -14.08 3.27
CA GLY A 372 -6.44 -14.17 1.92
C GLY A 372 -6.69 -12.95 1.04
N ARG A 373 -6.29 -13.08 -0.24
CA ARG A 373 -6.31 -12.01 -1.25
C ARG A 373 -7.34 -12.22 -2.36
N THR A 374 -8.01 -13.38 -2.38
CA THR A 374 -9.05 -13.73 -3.35
C THR A 374 -10.34 -12.91 -3.12
N GLY A 375 -11.22 -12.84 -4.11
CA GLY A 375 -12.44 -12.04 -4.05
C GLY A 375 -12.23 -10.52 -4.25
N PRO A 376 -13.30 -9.72 -4.25
CA PRO A 376 -13.33 -8.33 -4.72
C PRO A 376 -12.24 -7.43 -4.13
N ARG A 377 -11.82 -6.42 -4.91
CA ARG A 377 -10.80 -5.42 -4.55
C ARG A 377 -11.45 -4.06 -4.34
N VAL A 378 -10.82 -3.19 -3.55
CA VAL A 378 -11.25 -1.79 -3.40
C VAL A 378 -11.38 -1.09 -4.75
N HIS A 379 -10.44 -1.33 -5.67
CA HIS A 379 -10.47 -0.75 -7.02
C HIS A 379 -11.66 -1.23 -7.87
N ASP A 380 -12.27 -2.36 -7.51
CA ASP A 380 -13.45 -2.89 -8.20
C ASP A 380 -14.70 -1.99 -7.98
N LEU A 381 -14.74 -1.14 -6.93
CA LEU A 381 -15.78 -0.10 -6.77
C LEU A 381 -15.74 0.93 -7.91
N ARG A 382 -14.54 1.36 -8.28
CA ARG A 382 -14.32 2.26 -9.42
C ARG A 382 -14.67 1.57 -10.75
N HIS A 383 -14.37 0.26 -10.87
CA HIS A 383 -14.83 -0.50 -12.05
C HIS A 383 -16.34 -0.51 -12.16
N SER A 384 -17.03 -0.73 -11.04
CA SER A 384 -18.49 -0.76 -10.99
C SER A 384 -19.09 0.59 -11.39
N MET A 385 -18.51 1.71 -10.91
CA MET A 385 -18.91 3.06 -11.33
C MET A 385 -18.88 3.22 -12.86
N VAL A 386 -17.77 2.82 -13.48
CA VAL A 386 -17.56 2.97 -14.92
C VAL A 386 -18.55 2.12 -15.71
N VAL A 387 -18.70 0.85 -15.34
CA VAL A 387 -19.64 -0.06 -16.01
C VAL A 387 -21.06 0.49 -15.91
N ASN A 388 -21.48 0.95 -14.72
CA ASN A 388 -22.81 1.53 -14.53
C ASN A 388 -23.02 2.82 -15.34
N ARG A 389 -21.99 3.67 -15.47
CA ARG A 389 -22.06 4.86 -16.31
C ARG A 389 -22.25 4.49 -17.79
N ILE A 390 -21.51 3.51 -18.28
CA ILE A 390 -21.62 3.03 -19.68
C ILE A 390 -23.00 2.40 -19.91
N LEU A 391 -23.48 1.56 -18.99
CA LEU A 391 -24.83 1.00 -19.05
C LEU A 391 -25.90 2.08 -19.09
N GLN A 392 -25.77 3.13 -18.27
CA GLN A 392 -26.71 4.25 -18.28
C GLN A 392 -26.71 4.96 -19.63
N TRP A 393 -25.55 5.17 -20.26
CA TRP A 393 -25.49 5.76 -21.59
C TRP A 393 -26.20 4.91 -22.63
N TYR A 394 -25.97 3.59 -22.64
CA TYR A 394 -26.69 2.69 -23.53
C TYR A 394 -28.21 2.79 -23.35
N ARG A 395 -28.69 2.70 -22.10
CA ARG A 395 -30.13 2.78 -21.77
C ARG A 395 -30.77 4.12 -22.10
N SER A 396 -29.98 5.20 -22.10
CA SER A 396 -30.42 6.52 -22.52
C SER A 396 -30.22 6.77 -24.03
N GLY A 397 -29.87 5.75 -24.82
CA GLY A 397 -29.64 5.85 -26.26
C GLY A 397 -28.32 6.50 -26.67
N ILE A 398 -27.51 6.96 -25.71
CA ILE A 398 -26.24 7.64 -25.92
C ILE A 398 -25.18 6.61 -26.35
N ASN A 399 -24.47 6.89 -27.44
CA ASN A 399 -23.35 6.07 -27.88
C ASN A 399 -22.15 6.22 -26.91
N PRO A 400 -21.73 5.16 -26.19
CA PRO A 400 -20.63 5.29 -25.25
C PRO A 400 -19.30 5.61 -25.93
N GLN A 401 -19.09 5.19 -27.17
CA GLN A 401 -17.84 5.44 -27.91
C GLN A 401 -17.56 6.94 -28.06
N GLU A 402 -18.60 7.73 -28.32
CA GLU A 402 -18.53 9.20 -28.39
C GLU A 402 -18.25 9.84 -27.03
N LYS A 403 -18.51 9.13 -25.92
CA LYS A 403 -18.34 9.67 -24.56
C LYS A 403 -17.13 9.11 -23.80
N LEU A 404 -16.42 8.12 -24.36
CA LEU A 404 -15.28 7.48 -23.70
C LEU A 404 -14.14 8.46 -23.38
N HIS A 405 -13.93 9.50 -24.19
CA HIS A 405 -12.90 10.50 -23.94
C HIS A 405 -13.22 11.40 -22.73
N PHE A 406 -14.49 11.75 -22.52
CA PHE A 406 -14.93 12.43 -21.29
C PHE A 406 -14.72 11.56 -20.07
N LEU A 407 -15.08 10.28 -20.16
CA LEU A 407 -14.86 9.32 -19.08
C LEU A 407 -13.36 9.14 -18.80
N SER A 408 -12.53 9.04 -19.83
CA SER A 408 -11.07 8.96 -19.70
C SER A 408 -10.50 10.16 -18.93
N THR A 409 -10.99 11.36 -19.25
CA THR A 409 -10.62 12.61 -18.59
C THR A 409 -11.09 12.62 -17.13
N TYR A 410 -12.36 12.28 -16.87
CA TYR A 410 -12.92 12.11 -15.53
C TYR A 410 -12.11 11.11 -14.71
N MET A 411 -11.64 10.05 -15.35
CA MET A 411 -10.83 9.00 -14.74
C MET A 411 -9.36 9.39 -14.54
N GLY A 412 -8.88 10.48 -15.13
CA GLY A 412 -7.48 10.88 -15.11
C GLY A 412 -6.58 9.87 -15.81
N HIS A 413 -7.05 9.25 -16.90
CA HIS A 413 -6.23 8.35 -17.71
C HIS A 413 -5.30 9.15 -18.65
N ARG A 414 -4.15 8.54 -18.99
CA ARG A 414 -3.23 9.11 -20.00
C ARG A 414 -3.65 8.74 -21.41
N ASP A 415 -4.31 7.60 -21.55
CA ASP A 415 -4.60 6.95 -22.81
C ASP A 415 -5.95 6.24 -22.71
N LEU A 416 -6.70 6.25 -23.81
CA LEU A 416 -8.00 5.60 -23.95
C LEU A 416 -7.90 4.10 -23.68
N HIS A 417 -6.78 3.43 -24.00
CA HIS A 417 -6.60 2.01 -23.68
C HIS A 417 -6.73 1.73 -22.18
N SER A 418 -6.36 2.68 -21.31
CA SER A 418 -6.56 2.55 -19.86
C SER A 418 -8.04 2.59 -19.46
N THR A 419 -8.88 3.25 -20.26
CA THR A 419 -10.35 3.27 -20.10
C THR A 419 -10.98 2.01 -20.68
N LEU A 420 -10.43 1.46 -21.78
CA LEU A 420 -10.90 0.20 -22.36
C LEU A 420 -10.78 -1.00 -21.40
N VAL A 421 -9.81 -0.99 -20.48
CA VAL A 421 -9.69 -2.01 -19.40
C VAL A 421 -10.93 -2.03 -18.49
N TYR A 422 -11.71 -0.96 -18.44
CA TYR A 422 -12.95 -0.89 -17.65
C TYR A 422 -14.19 -1.32 -18.43
N ILE A 423 -14.09 -1.49 -19.75
CA ILE A 423 -15.11 -2.17 -20.56
C ILE A 423 -14.92 -3.67 -20.35
N THR A 424 -15.09 -4.10 -19.10
CA THR A 424 -15.24 -5.52 -18.80
C THR A 424 -16.51 -5.96 -19.50
N VAL A 425 -16.41 -6.98 -20.34
CA VAL A 425 -17.53 -7.55 -21.06
C VAL A 425 -18.46 -8.23 -20.06
N THR A 426 -19.33 -7.45 -19.41
CA THR A 426 -20.43 -7.97 -18.57
C THR A 426 -21.56 -8.42 -19.48
N GLN A 427 -22.34 -9.43 -19.07
CA GLN A 427 -23.50 -9.89 -19.84
C GLN A 427 -24.47 -8.74 -20.16
N ASP A 428 -24.77 -7.87 -19.21
CA ASP A 428 -25.65 -6.71 -19.43
C ASP A 428 -25.10 -5.76 -20.51
N LEU A 429 -23.81 -5.42 -20.45
CA LEU A 429 -23.16 -4.60 -21.49
C LEU A 429 -23.18 -5.27 -22.87
N LEU A 430 -22.99 -6.59 -22.93
CA LEU A 430 -23.10 -7.35 -24.18
C LEU A 430 -24.53 -7.31 -24.74
N GLN A 431 -25.52 -7.48 -23.86
CA GLN A 431 -26.92 -7.46 -24.25
C GLN A 431 -27.29 -6.09 -24.83
N GLU A 432 -26.99 -5.00 -24.13
CA GLU A 432 -27.26 -3.64 -24.59
C GLU A 432 -26.49 -3.30 -25.89
N ALA A 433 -25.24 -3.74 -26.01
CA ALA A 433 -24.47 -3.59 -27.24
C ALA A 433 -25.05 -4.40 -28.41
N SER A 434 -25.54 -5.61 -28.14
CA SER A 434 -26.18 -6.49 -29.13
C SER A 434 -27.52 -5.92 -29.59
N GLU A 435 -28.33 -5.39 -28.67
CA GLU A 435 -29.58 -4.71 -28.98
C GLU A 435 -29.36 -3.48 -29.84
N ARG A 436 -28.36 -2.65 -29.51
CA ARG A 436 -27.96 -1.52 -30.34
C ARG A 436 -27.50 -1.97 -31.73
N PHE A 437 -26.69 -3.01 -31.83
CA PHE A 437 -26.27 -3.57 -33.11
C PHE A 437 -27.48 -4.06 -33.92
N ARG A 438 -28.42 -4.76 -33.29
CA ARG A 438 -29.66 -5.23 -33.94
C ARG A 438 -30.50 -4.07 -34.47
N ALA A 439 -30.61 -2.99 -33.70
CA ALA A 439 -31.43 -1.83 -34.06
C ALA A 439 -30.80 -0.94 -35.14
N LEU A 440 -29.48 -0.74 -35.10
CA LEU A 440 -28.79 0.25 -35.94
C LEU A 440 -27.82 -0.35 -36.96
N GLY A 441 -27.12 -1.43 -36.61
CA GLY A 441 -26.09 -2.03 -37.44
C GLY A 441 -26.61 -3.11 -38.39
N ALA A 442 -27.51 -3.98 -37.91
CA ALA A 442 -28.08 -5.06 -38.71
C ALA A 442 -28.84 -4.56 -39.95
N PRO A 443 -29.61 -3.45 -39.91
CA PRO A 443 -30.24 -2.90 -41.11
C PRO A 443 -29.24 -2.45 -42.17
N CYS A 444 -28.11 -1.84 -41.78
CA CYS A 444 -27.07 -1.37 -42.69
C CYS A 444 -26.41 -2.52 -43.48
N LEU A 445 -26.21 -3.66 -42.82
CA LEU A 445 -25.64 -4.87 -43.44
C LEU A 445 -26.60 -5.53 -44.45
N VAL A 446 -27.92 -5.34 -44.28
CA VAL A 446 -28.94 -5.87 -45.20
C VAL A 446 -29.11 -4.97 -46.42
N THR A 447 -28.91 -3.66 -46.28
CA THR A 447 -28.94 -2.71 -47.41
C THR A 447 -27.77 -2.84 -48.38
N GLU A 448 -26.59 -3.26 -47.92
CA GLU A 448 -25.43 -3.52 -48.80
C GLU A 448 -25.54 -4.86 -49.58
N ALA A 449 -26.53 -5.69 -49.24
CA ALA A 449 -26.72 -7.02 -49.84
C ALA A 449 -27.84 -7.07 -50.90
N ARG A 450 -28.36 -5.93 -51.36
CA ARG A 450 -29.26 -5.88 -52.52
C ARG A 450 -28.45 -5.45 -53.77
N PRO A 451 -28.36 -6.30 -54.82
CA PRO A 451 -27.68 -5.97 -56.06
C PRO A 451 -28.34 -4.83 -56.84
#